data_AF-A0A941WIC7-F1
#
_entry.id   AF-A0A941WIC7-F1
#
_cell.length_a   1.000
_cell.length_b   1.000
_cell.length_c   1.000
_cell.angle_alpha   90.00
_cell.angle_beta   90.00
_cell.angle_gamma   90.00
#
_symmetry.space_group_name_H-M   'P 1'
#
loop_
_entity.id
_entity.type
_entity.pdbx_description
1 polymer ?
#
loop_
_entity_poly.entity_id
_entity_poly.type
_entity_poly.pdbx_seq_one_letter_code
_entity_poly.pdbx_strand_id
1 'polypeptide(L)'
;MLKEFIHIFTLSCKQATYLIEKRIHVPLSFTERTRLAIHLSLCKLCQAYNEKAIFLDNLLKQRNKKDSCNCQFKENEVEQFKEDMKEKINC
;
A
#
# COMPACT_ATOMS: atom_id res chain seq x y z
N MET A 1 7.77 -31.56 19.01
CA MET A 1 6.61 -30.66 19.22
C MET A 1 6.32 -29.72 18.02
N LEU A 2 6.70 -30.06 16.77
CA LEU A 2 6.42 -29.23 15.57
C LEU A 2 5.98 -30.05 14.35
N LYS A 3 6.04 -31.39 14.41
CA LYS A 3 5.79 -32.27 13.26
C LYS A 3 4.32 -32.65 13.07
N GLU A 4 3.47 -32.45 14.07
CA GLU A 4 2.06 -32.91 14.04
C GLU A 4 1.03 -31.83 13.62
N PHE A 5 1.43 -30.56 13.52
CA PHE A 5 0.53 -29.49 13.05
C PHE A 5 0.55 -29.28 11.53
N ILE A 6 1.38 -30.06 10.82
CA ILE A 6 1.66 -29.88 9.38
C ILE A 6 0.40 -30.10 8.53
N HIS A 7 -0.54 -30.94 8.97
CA HIS A 7 -1.76 -31.26 8.22
C HIS A 7 -3.02 -30.51 8.63
N ILE A 8 -3.05 -29.83 9.79
CA ILE A 8 -4.20 -29.01 10.21
C ILE A 8 -4.26 -27.69 9.42
N PHE A 9 -3.13 -27.25 8.89
CA PHE A 9 -2.98 -26.05 8.07
C PHE A 9 -2.96 -26.36 6.59
N THR A 10 -4.14 -26.43 5.98
CA THR A 10 -4.30 -26.56 4.52
C THR A 10 -3.74 -25.35 3.72
N LEU A 11 -3.21 -24.33 4.40
CA LEU A 11 -2.55 -23.17 3.81
C LEU A 11 -1.04 -23.22 4.12
N SER A 12 -0.23 -23.46 3.09
CA SER A 12 1.23 -23.41 3.19
C SER A 12 1.73 -21.97 3.45
N CYS A 13 2.90 -21.82 4.08
CA CYS A 13 3.53 -20.50 4.26
C CYS A 13 3.71 -19.75 2.93
N LYS A 14 3.93 -20.47 1.83
CA LYS A 14 4.00 -19.92 0.47
C LYS A 14 2.66 -19.30 0.04
N GLN A 15 1.56 -20.01 0.27
CA GLN A 15 0.22 -19.49 -0.01
C GLN A 15 -0.15 -18.34 0.93
N ALA A 16 0.24 -18.39 2.20
CA ALA A 16 0.04 -17.28 3.14
C ALA A 16 0.73 -16.01 2.66
N THR A 17 2.01 -16.11 2.26
CA THR A 17 2.79 -15.01 1.68
C THR A 17 2.12 -14.46 0.43
N TYR A 18 1.65 -15.32 -0.47
CA TYR A 18 0.89 -14.91 -1.64
C TYR A 18 -0.39 -14.14 -1.28
N LEU A 19 -1.17 -14.61 -0.30
CA LEU A 19 -2.38 -13.91 0.14
C LEU A 19 -2.06 -12.57 0.84
N ILE A 20 -0.91 -12.46 1.51
CA ILE A 20 -0.41 -11.21 2.12
C ILE A 20 -0.07 -10.18 1.04
N GLU A 21 0.58 -10.58 -0.06
CA GLU A 21 0.83 -9.68 -1.18
C GLU A 21 -0.48 -9.34 -1.92
N LYS A 22 -1.33 -10.35 -2.14
CA LYS A 22 -2.63 -10.17 -2.81
C LYS A 22 -3.47 -9.11 -2.11
N ARG A 23 -3.61 -9.14 -0.77
CA ARG A 23 -4.40 -8.14 0.00
C ARG A 23 -3.90 -6.71 -0.13
N ILE A 24 -2.63 -6.51 -0.48
CA ILE A 24 -2.05 -5.16 -0.63
C ILE A 24 -2.54 -4.54 -1.95
N HIS A 25 -2.72 -5.36 -2.99
CA HIS A 25 -3.10 -4.92 -4.33
C HIS A 25 -4.60 -5.09 -4.63
N VAL A 26 -5.24 -6.13 -4.07
CA VAL A 26 -6.61 -6.56 -4.38
C VAL A 26 -7.29 -7.09 -3.10
N PRO A 27 -8.58 -6.81 -2.85
CA PRO A 27 -9.28 -7.38 -1.70
C PRO A 27 -9.33 -8.91 -1.75
N LEU A 28 -9.03 -9.54 -0.61
CA LEU A 28 -9.19 -10.98 -0.41
C LEU A 28 -10.66 -11.37 -0.30
N SER A 29 -11.02 -12.58 -0.76
CA SER A 29 -12.32 -13.16 -0.44
C SER A 29 -12.43 -13.45 1.07
N PHE A 30 -13.65 -13.45 1.62
CA PHE A 30 -13.88 -13.68 3.06
C PHE A 30 -13.22 -14.97 3.57
N THR A 31 -13.27 -16.05 2.78
CA THR A 31 -12.65 -17.35 3.10
C THR A 31 -11.13 -17.30 3.10
N GLU A 32 -10.52 -16.59 2.15
CA GLU A 32 -9.07 -16.40 2.08
C GLU A 32 -8.58 -15.56 3.28
N ARG A 33 -9.35 -14.53 3.65
CA ARG A 33 -9.05 -13.64 4.77
C ARG A 33 -9.06 -14.38 6.11
N THR A 34 -10.08 -15.22 6.37
CA THR A 34 -10.15 -16.00 7.61
C THR A 34 -9.06 -17.05 7.69
N ARG A 35 -8.80 -17.78 6.59
CA ARG A 35 -7.69 -18.75 6.52
C ARG A 35 -6.33 -18.10 6.76
N LEU A 36 -6.09 -16.93 6.16
CA LEU A 36 -4.86 -16.18 6.38
C LEU A 36 -4.73 -15.71 7.83
N ALA A 37 -5.82 -15.20 8.44
CA ALA A 37 -5.80 -14.75 9.83
C ALA A 37 -5.44 -15.89 10.80
N ILE A 38 -6.02 -17.08 10.61
CA ILE A 38 -5.69 -18.27 11.41
C ILE A 38 -4.21 -18.65 11.23
N HIS A 39 -3.69 -18.58 10.01
CA HIS A 39 -2.27 -18.88 9.72
C HIS A 39 -1.31 -17.89 10.38
N LEU A 40 -1.63 -16.59 10.34
CA LEU A 40 -0.81 -15.55 10.98
C LEU A 40 -0.78 -15.69 12.51
N SER A 41 -1.87 -16.15 13.14
CA SER A 41 -1.92 -16.40 14.58
C SER A 41 -1.02 -17.55 15.04
N LEU A 42 -0.68 -18.47 14.14
CA LEU A 42 0.04 -19.71 14.46
C LEU A 42 1.47 -19.71 13.90
N CYS A 43 1.74 -18.97 12.82
CA CYS A 43 3.06 -18.84 12.21
C CYS A 43 3.67 -17.45 12.44
N LYS A 44 4.58 -17.36 13.42
CA LYS A 44 5.31 -16.12 13.75
C LYS A 44 6.13 -15.57 12.58
N LEU A 45 6.64 -16.43 11.68
CA LEU A 45 7.40 -15.99 10.51
C LEU A 45 6.52 -15.23 9.52
N CYS A 46 5.34 -15.77 9.21
CA CYS A 46 4.39 -15.11 8.33
C CYS A 46 3.82 -13.83 8.96
N GLN A 47 3.68 -13.80 10.30
CA GLN A 47 3.32 -12.58 11.03
C GLN A 47 4.37 -11.48 10.85
N ALA A 48 5.65 -11.79 11.07
CA ALA A 48 6.74 -10.84 10.88
C ALA A 48 6.87 -10.38 9.41
N TYR A 49 6.63 -11.29 8.45
CA TYR A 49 6.58 -10.93 7.03
C TYR A 49 5.43 -9.95 6.73
N ASN A 50 4.22 -10.22 7.25
CA ASN A 50 3.06 -9.36 7.06
C ASN A 50 3.31 -7.92 7.55
N GLU A 51 3.95 -7.76 8.71
CA GLU A 51 4.31 -6.44 9.22
C GLU A 51 5.28 -5.71 8.29
N LYS A 52 6.31 -6.41 7.80
CA LYS A 52 7.29 -5.84 6.85
C LYS A 52 6.64 -5.44 5.53
N ALA A 53 5.76 -6.28 4.98
CA ALA A 53 5.07 -6.02 3.73
C ALA A 53 4.17 -4.77 3.82
N ILE A 54 3.38 -4.65 4.89
CA ILE A 54 2.53 -3.48 5.15
C ILE A 54 3.37 -2.22 5.36
N PHE A 55 4.48 -2.33 6.10
CA PHE A 55 5.38 -1.21 6.33
C PHE A 55 5.95 -0.68 5.00
N LEU A 56 6.43 -1.58 4.13
CA LEU A 56 6.97 -1.22 2.82
C LEU A 56 5.90 -0.58 1.92
N ASP A 57 4.70 -1.16 1.87
CA ASP A 57 3.57 -0.62 1.10
C ASP A 57 3.19 0.79 1.57
N ASN A 58 3.11 1.03 2.89
CA ASN A 58 2.82 2.34 3.45
C ASN A 58 3.90 3.37 3.10
N LEU A 59 5.18 3.00 3.15
CA LEU A 59 6.27 3.88 2.73
C LEU A 59 6.18 4.25 1.25
N LEU A 60 5.89 3.27 0.39
CA LEU A 60 5.73 3.51 -1.05
C LEU A 60 4.51 4.40 -1.32
N LYS A 61 3.37 4.16 -0.67
CA LYS A 61 2.18 5.02 -0.77
C LYS A 61 2.45 6.45 -0.30
N GLN A 62 3.22 6.61 0.78
CA GLN A 62 3.59 7.93 1.28
C GLN A 62 4.53 8.67 0.32
N ARG A 63 5.47 7.98 -0.32
CA ARG A 63 6.34 8.56 -1.33
C ARG A 63 5.55 9.04 -2.56
N ASN A 64 4.67 8.20 -3.11
CA ASN A 64 3.80 8.60 -4.22
C ASN A 64 2.91 9.80 -3.88
N LYS A 65 2.44 9.91 -2.63
CA LYS A 65 1.66 11.08 -2.16
C LYS A 65 2.50 12.34 -1.95
N LYS A 66 3.81 12.21 -1.72
CA LYS A 66 4.74 13.35 -1.65
C LYS A 66 5.22 13.79 -3.04
N ASP A 67 5.30 12.85 -3.98
CA ASP A 67 5.60 13.11 -5.39
C ASP A 67 4.40 13.69 -6.16
N SER A 68 3.17 13.55 -5.65
CA SER A 68 2.07 14.46 -5.99
C SER A 68 2.28 15.79 -5.27
N CYS A 69 3.34 16.50 -5.62
CA CYS A 69 3.32 17.95 -5.51
C CYS A 69 2.02 18.39 -6.20
N ASN A 70 1.18 19.10 -5.45
CA ASN A 70 0.02 19.76 -6.01
C ASN A 70 0.54 20.90 -6.89
N CYS A 71 1.05 20.57 -8.07
CA CYS A 71 1.48 21.52 -9.10
C CYS A 71 0.28 22.24 -9.74
N GLN A 72 -0.89 22.19 -9.11
CA GLN A 72 -2.03 22.94 -9.57
C GLN A 72 -1.78 24.38 -9.14
N PHE A 73 -1.22 25.16 -10.05
CA PHE A 73 -1.20 26.62 -9.95
C PHE A 73 -2.57 27.06 -9.47
N LYS A 74 -2.61 27.81 -8.37
CA LYS A 74 -3.88 28.38 -7.92
C LYS A 74 -4.36 29.29 -9.06
N GLU A 75 -5.65 29.24 -9.39
CA GLU A 75 -6.22 30.01 -10.51
C GLU A 75 -5.86 31.50 -10.40
N ASN A 76 -5.82 32.04 -9.17
CA ASN A 76 -5.33 33.38 -8.84
C ASN A 76 -3.86 33.67 -9.24
N GLU A 77 -2.95 32.69 -9.16
CA GLU A 77 -1.54 32.87 -9.57
C GLU A 77 -1.41 32.97 -11.09
N VAL A 78 -2.28 32.29 -11.84
CA VAL A 78 -2.33 32.34 -13.31
C VAL A 78 -2.93 33.66 -13.80
N GLU A 79 -3.92 34.20 -13.08
CA GLU A 79 -4.53 35.49 -13.38
C GLU A 79 -3.57 36.66 -13.10
N GLN A 80 -2.89 36.66 -11.95
CA GLN A 80 -1.88 37.67 -11.63
C GLN A 80 -0.74 37.68 -12.66
N PHE A 81 -0.25 36.51 -13.07
CA PHE A 81 0.78 36.43 -14.10
C PHE A 81 0.36 37.01 -15.45
N LYS A 82 -0.92 36.84 -15.85
CA LYS A 82 -1.46 37.43 -17.09
C LYS A 82 -1.54 38.95 -17.02
N GLU A 83 -1.86 39.52 -15.87
CA GLU A 83 -1.88 40.97 -15.68
C GLU A 83 -0.47 41.56 -15.72
N ASP A 84 0.50 40.97 -15.01
CA ASP A 84 1.91 41.36 -15.03
C ASP A 84 2.51 41.35 -16.45
N MET A 85 2.16 40.34 -17.26
CA MET A 85 2.60 40.26 -18.66
C MET A 85 1.97 41.34 -19.54
N LYS A 86 0.69 41.66 -19.33
CA LYS A 86 0.01 42.73 -20.09
C LYS A 86 0.60 44.09 -19.77
N GLU A 87 0.90 44.36 -18.49
CA GLU A 87 1.51 45.61 -18.08
C GLU A 87 2.91 45.81 -18.70
N LYS A 88 3.71 44.74 -18.76
CA LYS A 88 5.03 44.78 -19.41
C LYS A 88 5.02 44.87 -20.94
N ILE A 89 3.96 44.37 -21.60
CA ILE A 89 3.80 44.45 -23.06
C ILE A 89 3.28 45.80 -23.51
N ASN A 90 2.60 46.55 -22.63
CA ASN A 90 2.01 47.84 -22.95
C ASN A 90 2.97 49.04 -22.73
N CYS A 91 4.28 48.79 -22.73
CA CYS A 91 5.35 49.79 -22.78
C CYS A 91 5.98 49.83 -24.18
#